data_AF-A0AAU9UQH7-F1
#
_entry.id   AF-A0AAU9UQH7-F1
#
_cell.length_a   1.000
_cell.length_b   1.000
_cell.length_c   1.000
_cell.angle_alpha   90.00
_cell.angle_beta   90.00
_cell.angle_gamma   90.00
#
_symmetry.space_group_name_H-M   'P 1'
#
loop_
_entity.id
_entity.type
_entity.pdbx_description
1 polymer ?
#
loop_
_entity_poly.entity_id
_entity_poly.type
_entity_poly.pdbx_seq_one_letter_code
_entity_poly.pdbx_strand_id
1 'polypeptide(L)'
;MLGLLCFILSTSFMDAINLKSDVFVLSHNIPQYLEANQTFSQAKLYVQNNLPKNVSDSKNVTDNEITFSGLVAILGGLVQVYTVDPKHYQPIDLLQGYDKYGRNNYTQVVEATNKFLEDASNKVTPIINLLNSLCVKASYVDCDKAVDAAVRSNPYTYYMPARLFVHLGKISKNIMKNLLILDKIINNDEVVSYLSVHANDRDIMKLIKNISKAYVIMKRMETFS
;
A
#
# COMPACT_ATOMS: atom_id res chain seq x y z
N MET A 1 16.86 -20.59 -10.17
CA MET A 1 17.68 -19.55 -9.51
C MET A 1 17.15 -19.35 -8.10
N LEU A 2 17.56 -20.25 -7.19
CA LEU A 2 17.44 -20.06 -5.74
C LEU A 2 18.65 -19.25 -5.28
N GLY A 3 18.43 -18.07 -4.71
CA GLY A 3 19.51 -17.26 -4.13
C GLY A 3 19.21 -15.77 -4.07
N LEU A 4 18.31 -15.34 -3.17
CA LEU A 4 18.48 -14.12 -2.36
C LEU A 4 17.36 -13.99 -1.31
N LEU A 5 17.38 -14.89 -0.33
CA LEU A 5 16.55 -14.81 0.89
C LEU A 5 17.31 -14.11 2.05
N CYS A 6 18.41 -13.41 1.77
CA CYS A 6 19.24 -12.72 2.78
C CYS A 6 19.82 -11.38 2.29
N PHE A 7 18.96 -10.41 1.92
CA PHE A 7 19.32 -8.98 1.99
C PHE A 7 18.37 -8.25 2.94
N ILE A 8 18.24 -8.83 4.13
CA ILE A 8 17.94 -8.10 5.35
C ILE A 8 19.14 -7.16 5.62
N LEU A 9 18.91 -6.00 6.26
CA LEU A 9 19.90 -5.30 7.13
C LEU A 9 21.10 -4.59 6.48
N SER A 10 20.89 -3.60 5.60
CA SER A 10 21.95 -2.57 5.38
C SER A 10 21.44 -1.16 5.08
N THR A 11 20.38 -0.73 5.77
CA THR A 11 20.42 0.61 6.39
C THR A 11 20.02 0.47 7.85
N SER A 12 21.01 0.08 8.63
CA SER A 12 21.00 -0.01 10.08
C SER A 12 20.69 1.35 10.72
N PHE A 13 20.05 1.29 11.89
CA PHE A 13 19.94 2.36 12.89
C PHE A 13 19.07 3.58 12.56
N MET A 14 17.79 3.47 12.88
CA MET A 14 17.34 4.19 14.07
C MET A 14 16.63 3.20 15.01
N ASP A 15 17.04 3.25 16.27
CA ASP A 15 16.85 2.24 17.29
C ASP A 15 15.41 1.80 17.52
N ALA A 16 15.28 0.53 17.87
CA ALA A 16 14.32 -0.02 18.83
C ALA A 16 13.17 0.93 19.25
N ILE A 17 12.17 1.13 18.39
CA ILE A 17 10.85 1.51 18.88
C ILE A 17 10.26 0.23 19.44
N ASN A 18 10.45 0.09 20.75
CA ASN A 18 9.75 -0.82 21.62
C ASN A 18 8.25 -0.76 21.27
N LEU A 19 7.76 -1.73 20.50
CA LEU A 19 6.37 -1.87 20.03
C LEU A 19 5.44 -2.33 21.15
N LYS A 20 5.66 -1.80 22.36
CA LYS A 20 4.73 -1.87 23.47
C LYS A 20 4.43 -0.44 23.93
N SER A 21 3.15 -0.10 23.82
CA SER A 21 2.43 0.99 24.50
C SER A 21 2.61 2.46 24.12
N ASP A 22 3.55 2.88 23.26
CA ASP A 22 3.57 4.29 22.83
C ASP A 22 2.76 4.53 21.54
N VAL A 23 1.46 4.44 21.77
CA VAL A 23 0.35 4.91 20.94
C VAL A 23 0.54 6.39 20.58
N PHE A 24 0.52 6.69 19.27
CA PHE A 24 0.16 7.99 18.69
C PHE A 24 0.88 9.23 19.27
N VAL A 25 2.07 9.54 18.76
CA VAL A 25 2.46 10.95 18.57
C VAL A 25 2.87 11.15 17.12
N LEU A 26 1.85 11.33 16.26
CA LEU A 26 2.01 11.92 14.93
C LEU A 26 2.46 13.38 15.11
N SER A 27 3.77 13.60 15.26
CA SER A 27 4.33 14.94 15.20
C SER A 27 4.14 15.50 13.79
N HIS A 28 3.63 16.72 13.71
CA HIS A 28 3.15 17.36 12.49
C HIS A 28 4.25 17.76 11.47
N ASN A 29 5.45 17.17 11.50
CA ASN A 29 6.58 17.62 10.67
C ASN A 29 7.54 16.50 10.23
N ILE A 30 7.07 15.26 10.02
CA ILE A 30 7.90 14.28 9.29
C ILE A 30 7.89 14.68 7.81
N PRO A 31 9.06 14.91 7.19
CA PRO A 31 9.12 15.30 5.79
C PRO A 31 8.61 14.20 4.85
N GLN A 32 8.10 14.60 3.68
CA GLN A 32 7.22 13.76 2.86
C GLN A 32 7.84 12.43 2.39
N TYR A 33 9.14 12.41 2.08
CA TYR A 33 9.80 11.21 1.56
C TYR A 33 10.11 10.21 2.69
N LEU A 34 10.44 10.71 3.88
CA LEU A 34 10.69 9.86 5.05
C LEU A 34 9.40 9.25 5.60
N GLU A 35 8.33 10.04 5.69
CA GLU A 35 7.00 9.54 6.09
C GLU A 35 6.52 8.48 5.09
N ALA A 36 6.70 8.73 3.79
CA ALA A 36 6.34 7.76 2.76
C ALA A 36 7.12 6.45 2.88
N ASN A 37 8.42 6.50 3.19
CA ASN A 37 9.25 5.30 3.35
C ASN A 37 8.78 4.41 4.50
N GLN A 38 8.55 5.01 5.67
CA GLN A 38 8.12 4.29 6.87
C GLN A 38 6.71 3.70 6.70
N THR A 39 5.76 4.53 6.25
CA THR A 39 4.37 4.11 6.13
C THR A 39 4.18 3.08 5.02
N PHE A 40 4.87 3.22 3.88
CA PHE A 40 4.79 2.24 2.79
C PHE A 40 5.26 0.86 3.22
N SER A 41 6.41 0.78 3.90
CA SER A 41 6.97 -0.49 4.39
C SER A 41 6.03 -1.19 5.37
N GLN A 42 5.45 -0.44 6.33
CA GLN A 42 4.51 -1.00 7.29
C GLN A 42 3.22 -1.51 6.64
N ALA A 43 2.62 -0.71 5.75
CA ALA A 43 1.39 -1.13 5.07
C ALA A 43 1.61 -2.32 4.13
N LYS A 44 2.75 -2.38 3.44
CA LYS A 44 3.14 -3.54 2.63
C LYS A 44 3.20 -4.80 3.49
N LEU A 45 3.88 -4.74 4.65
CA LEU A 45 3.95 -5.85 5.59
C LEU A 45 2.57 -6.25 6.11
N TYR A 46 1.71 -5.28 6.47
CA TYR A 46 0.34 -5.56 6.89
C TYR A 46 -0.43 -6.34 5.82
N VAL A 47 -0.40 -5.90 4.56
CA VAL A 47 -1.08 -6.60 3.46
C VAL A 47 -0.51 -8.01 3.28
N GLN A 48 0.82 -8.15 3.22
CA GLN A 48 1.47 -9.45 3.02
C GLN A 48 1.22 -10.44 4.16
N ASN A 49 1.05 -9.95 5.39
CA ASN A 49 0.79 -10.81 6.55
C ASN A 49 -0.66 -11.28 6.65
N ASN A 50 -1.61 -10.57 6.01
CA ASN A 50 -3.03 -10.91 6.02
C ASN A 50 -3.49 -11.62 4.73
N LEU A 51 -2.66 -11.64 3.68
CA LEU A 51 -2.91 -12.45 2.50
C LEU A 51 -2.60 -13.94 2.78
N PRO A 52 -3.33 -14.88 2.16
CA PRO A 52 -3.00 -16.31 2.19
C PRO A 52 -1.54 -16.57 1.81
N LYS A 53 -0.78 -17.19 2.72
CA LYS A 53 0.69 -17.41 2.56
C LYS A 53 1.06 -18.55 1.61
N ASN A 54 0.27 -19.62 1.59
CA ASN A 54 0.54 -20.81 0.78
C ASN A 54 -0.61 -21.03 -0.20
N VAL A 55 -0.41 -20.49 -1.40
CA VAL A 55 -1.36 -20.54 -2.52
C VAL A 55 -1.61 -21.99 -3.00
N SER A 56 -0.67 -22.88 -2.75
CA SER A 56 -0.68 -24.30 -3.17
C SER A 56 -1.35 -25.26 -2.18
N ASP A 57 -1.68 -24.82 -0.96
CA ASP A 57 -2.23 -25.71 0.08
C ASP A 57 -3.46 -25.09 0.73
N SER A 58 -4.57 -25.13 -0.01
CA SER A 58 -5.85 -24.53 0.37
C SER A 58 -6.42 -25.01 1.71
N LYS A 59 -5.85 -26.09 2.28
CA LYS A 59 -6.25 -26.66 3.57
C LYS A 59 -5.69 -25.89 4.77
N ASN A 60 -4.67 -25.06 4.57
CA ASN A 60 -3.97 -24.33 5.63
C ASN A 60 -4.26 -22.82 5.64
N VAL A 61 -5.20 -22.35 4.82
CA VAL A 61 -5.61 -20.94 4.78
C VAL A 61 -6.64 -20.68 5.87
N THR A 62 -6.44 -19.61 6.64
CA THR A 62 -7.37 -19.20 7.69
C THR A 62 -8.57 -18.45 7.12
N ASP A 63 -9.71 -18.49 7.83
CA ASP A 63 -10.91 -17.72 7.46
C ASP A 63 -10.63 -16.21 7.38
N ASN A 64 -9.73 -15.71 8.22
CA ASN A 64 -9.28 -14.32 8.20
C ASN A 64 -8.55 -13.97 6.90
N GLU A 65 -7.64 -14.83 6.43
CA GLU A 65 -6.91 -14.62 5.17
C GLU A 65 -7.84 -14.70 3.95
N ILE A 66 -8.85 -15.58 3.99
CA ILE A 66 -9.89 -15.68 2.96
C ILE A 66 -10.76 -14.40 2.95
N THR A 67 -11.19 -13.95 4.12
CA THR A 67 -11.98 -12.73 4.28
C THR A 67 -11.21 -11.49 3.85
N PHE A 68 -9.92 -11.42 4.16
CA PHE A 68 -9.03 -10.37 3.68
C PHE A 68 -8.91 -10.37 2.15
N SER A 69 -8.85 -11.56 1.54
CA SER A 69 -8.86 -11.69 0.07
C SER A 69 -10.16 -11.18 -0.56
N GLY A 70 -11.30 -11.42 0.09
CA GLY A 70 -12.59 -10.81 -0.28
C GLY A 70 -12.55 -9.28 -0.24
N LEU A 71 -12.06 -8.71 0.87
CA LEU A 71 -11.88 -7.26 1.02
C LEU A 71 -10.97 -6.67 -0.07
N VAL A 72 -9.83 -7.29 -0.34
CA VAL A 72 -8.90 -6.84 -1.38
C VAL A 72 -9.54 -6.89 -2.77
N ALA A 73 -10.30 -7.95 -3.07
CA ALA A 73 -11.02 -8.07 -4.34
C ALA A 73 -12.08 -6.97 -4.52
N ILE A 74 -12.85 -6.66 -3.48
CA ILE A 74 -13.83 -5.57 -3.51
C ILE A 74 -13.12 -4.23 -3.74
N LEU A 75 -12.09 -3.92 -2.95
CA LEU A 75 -11.34 -2.67 -3.10
C LEU A 75 -10.71 -2.56 -4.50
N GLY A 76 -10.18 -3.66 -5.05
CA GLY A 76 -9.66 -3.73 -6.41
C GLY A 76 -10.72 -3.44 -7.47
N GLY A 77 -11.90 -4.07 -7.36
CA GLY A 77 -13.04 -3.83 -8.25
C GLY A 77 -13.53 -2.39 -8.19
N LEU A 78 -13.66 -1.83 -6.99
CA LEU A 78 -14.04 -0.43 -6.78
C LEU A 78 -13.01 0.53 -7.41
N VAL A 79 -11.71 0.26 -7.25
CA VAL A 79 -10.65 1.06 -7.88
C VAL A 79 -10.72 0.97 -9.40
N GLN A 80 -10.97 -0.22 -9.97
CA GLN A 80 -11.08 -0.41 -11.41
C GLN A 80 -12.24 0.41 -11.98
N VAL A 81 -13.43 0.30 -11.41
CA VAL A 81 -14.61 1.06 -11.86
C VAL A 81 -14.38 2.56 -11.72
N TYR A 82 -13.84 3.02 -10.58
CA TYR A 82 -13.51 4.43 -10.39
C TYR A 82 -12.50 4.96 -11.42
N THR A 83 -11.54 4.13 -11.83
CA THR A 83 -10.50 4.52 -12.79
C THR A 83 -11.06 4.68 -14.20
N VAL A 84 -12.02 3.84 -14.59
CA VAL A 84 -12.64 3.85 -15.92
C VAL A 84 -13.74 4.90 -16.03
N ASP A 85 -14.64 4.96 -15.06
CA ASP A 85 -15.80 5.85 -15.10
C ASP A 85 -16.12 6.45 -13.71
N PRO A 86 -15.40 7.52 -13.30
CA PRO A 86 -15.64 8.16 -12.01
C PRO A 86 -16.99 8.88 -11.93
N LYS A 87 -17.68 9.14 -13.06
CA LYS A 87 -18.97 9.86 -13.08
C LYS A 87 -20.13 8.96 -12.69
N HIS A 88 -20.07 7.68 -13.05
CA HIS A 88 -21.11 6.70 -12.76
C HIS A 88 -20.70 5.71 -11.66
N TYR A 89 -19.76 6.12 -10.81
CA TYR A 89 -19.24 5.29 -9.74
C TYR A 89 -20.30 5.00 -8.65
N GLN A 90 -20.74 3.74 -8.57
CA GLN A 90 -21.69 3.23 -7.56
C GLN A 90 -21.07 2.03 -6.83
N PRO A 91 -20.54 2.21 -5.60
CA PRO A 91 -19.81 1.14 -4.91
C PRO A 91 -20.66 -0.09 -4.58
N ILE A 92 -21.96 0.14 -4.28
CA ILE A 92 -22.84 -0.85 -3.67
C ILE A 92 -23.12 -2.02 -4.64
N ASP A 93 -23.23 -1.75 -5.94
CA ASP A 93 -23.59 -2.74 -6.96
C ASP A 93 -22.54 -3.85 -7.13
N LEU A 94 -21.34 -3.65 -6.58
CA LEU A 94 -20.17 -4.48 -6.82
C LEU A 94 -19.80 -5.34 -5.60
N LEU A 95 -20.35 -5.05 -4.41
CA LEU A 95 -19.85 -5.60 -3.14
C LEU A 95 -19.97 -7.13 -3.07
N GLN A 96 -21.16 -7.68 -3.30
CA GLN A 96 -21.39 -9.13 -3.18
C GLN A 96 -20.66 -9.95 -4.25
N GLY A 97 -20.60 -9.43 -5.48
CA GLY A 97 -19.94 -10.12 -6.60
C GLY A 97 -18.44 -10.26 -6.37
N TYR A 98 -17.78 -9.19 -5.93
CA TYR A 98 -16.34 -9.21 -5.68
C TYR A 98 -15.97 -9.93 -4.38
N ASP A 99 -16.82 -9.92 -3.34
CA ASP A 99 -16.57 -10.71 -2.14
C ASP A 99 -16.51 -12.22 -2.46
N LYS A 100 -17.56 -12.73 -3.12
CA LYS A 100 -17.61 -14.13 -3.55
C LYS A 100 -16.45 -14.47 -4.49
N TYR A 101 -16.12 -13.56 -5.42
CA TYR A 101 -14.96 -13.75 -6.30
C TYR A 101 -13.67 -13.85 -5.49
N GLY A 102 -13.41 -12.92 -4.56
CA GLY A 102 -12.17 -12.89 -3.78
C GLY A 102 -12.00 -14.10 -2.87
N ARG A 103 -13.08 -14.60 -2.27
CA ARG A 103 -13.07 -15.83 -1.47
C ARG A 103 -12.79 -17.07 -2.32
N ASN A 104 -13.44 -17.20 -3.48
CA ASN A 104 -13.31 -18.37 -4.34
C ASN A 104 -12.02 -18.37 -5.18
N ASN A 105 -11.44 -17.20 -5.41
CA ASN A 105 -10.29 -16.98 -6.28
C ASN A 105 -9.15 -16.28 -5.52
N TYR A 106 -8.98 -16.60 -4.23
CA TYR A 106 -7.99 -15.93 -3.37
C TYR A 106 -6.57 -16.10 -3.92
N THR A 107 -6.28 -17.21 -4.60
CA THR A 107 -5.00 -17.45 -5.27
C THR A 107 -4.68 -16.36 -6.28
N GLN A 108 -5.62 -16.07 -7.19
CA GLN A 108 -5.47 -15.04 -8.21
C GLN A 108 -5.39 -13.65 -7.58
N VAL A 109 -6.14 -13.39 -6.51
CA VAL A 109 -6.08 -12.13 -5.76
C VAL A 109 -4.71 -11.93 -5.11
N VAL A 110 -4.15 -12.97 -4.48
CA VAL A 110 -2.82 -12.95 -3.85
C VAL A 110 -1.74 -12.68 -4.88
N GLU A 111 -1.73 -13.42 -6.01
CA GLU A 111 -0.77 -13.24 -7.09
C GLU A 111 -0.83 -11.83 -7.67
N ALA A 112 -2.02 -11.33 -7.98
CA ALA A 112 -2.21 -9.99 -8.51
C ALA A 112 -1.76 -8.90 -7.51
N THR A 113 -2.05 -9.09 -6.23
CA THR A 113 -1.67 -8.15 -5.17
C THR A 113 -0.16 -8.13 -4.97
N ASN A 114 0.49 -9.28 -4.88
CA ASN A 114 1.94 -9.37 -4.74
C ASN A 114 2.67 -8.77 -5.95
N LYS A 115 2.19 -9.06 -7.17
CA LYS A 115 2.73 -8.45 -8.39
C LYS A 115 2.61 -6.92 -8.38
N PHE A 116 1.47 -6.39 -7.92
CA PHE A 116 1.28 -4.94 -7.77
C PHE A 116 2.26 -4.35 -6.75
N LEU A 117 2.40 -4.97 -5.57
CA LEU A 117 3.31 -4.50 -4.52
C LEU A 117 4.77 -4.55 -4.97
N GLU A 118 5.15 -5.57 -5.73
CA GLU A 118 6.49 -5.71 -6.32
C GLU A 118 6.76 -4.63 -7.36
N ASP A 119 5.86 -4.44 -8.33
CA ASP A 119 6.01 -3.39 -9.35
C ASP A 119 6.07 -2.00 -8.71
N ALA A 120 5.21 -1.72 -7.73
CA ALA A 120 5.26 -0.49 -6.95
C ALA A 120 6.62 -0.31 -6.25
N SER A 121 7.14 -1.36 -5.60
CA SER A 121 8.44 -1.34 -4.93
C SER A 121 9.57 -1.03 -5.91
N ASN A 122 9.60 -1.73 -7.04
CA ASN A 122 10.62 -1.57 -8.07
C ASN A 122 10.61 -0.16 -8.67
N LYS A 123 9.42 0.39 -8.94
CA LYS A 123 9.27 1.74 -9.50
C LYS A 123 9.68 2.85 -8.54
N VAL A 124 9.67 2.62 -7.22
CA VAL A 124 10.12 3.62 -6.23
C VAL A 124 11.56 3.42 -5.74
N THR A 125 12.21 2.30 -6.09
CA THR A 125 13.62 2.02 -5.77
C THR A 125 14.57 3.18 -6.03
N PRO A 126 14.49 3.95 -7.14
CA PRO A 126 15.37 5.10 -7.35
C PRO A 126 15.31 6.13 -6.22
N ILE A 127 14.14 6.35 -5.63
CA ILE A 127 13.93 7.31 -4.53
C ILE A 127 14.39 6.72 -3.20
N ILE A 128 14.15 5.43 -2.98
CA ILE A 128 14.67 4.73 -1.79
C ILE A 128 16.21 4.78 -1.78
N ASN A 129 16.85 4.56 -2.93
CA ASN A 129 18.30 4.65 -3.04
C ASN A 129 18.81 6.08 -2.79
N LEU A 130 18.10 7.11 -3.27
CA LEU A 130 18.42 8.50 -2.97
C LEU A 130 18.32 8.79 -1.46
N LEU A 131 17.25 8.34 -0.80
CA LEU A 131 17.09 8.46 0.65
C LEU A 131 18.25 7.78 1.39
N ASN A 132 18.55 6.53 1.04
CA ASN A 132 19.62 5.77 1.66
C ASN A 132 21.00 6.41 1.45
N SER A 133 21.23 7.08 0.33
CA SER A 133 22.48 7.79 0.05
C SER A 133 22.59 9.14 0.76
N LEU A 134 21.50 9.90 0.85
CA LEU A 134 21.53 11.30 1.30
C LEU A 134 21.28 11.45 2.80
N CYS A 135 20.65 10.45 3.43
CA CYS A 135 20.11 10.59 4.79
C CYS A 135 20.92 9.88 5.87
N VAL A 136 22.06 9.23 5.54
CA VAL A 136 22.89 8.43 6.46
C VAL A 136 23.36 9.22 7.70
N LYS A 137 23.56 10.54 7.58
CA LYS A 137 24.04 11.41 8.66
C LYS A 137 23.33 12.76 8.74
N ALA A 138 22.25 12.94 7.98
CA ALA A 138 21.52 14.20 7.91
C ALA A 138 20.37 14.23 8.93
N SER A 139 20.00 15.43 9.38
CA SER A 139 18.70 15.58 10.06
C SER A 139 17.57 15.18 9.10
N TYR A 140 16.42 14.77 9.64
CA TYR A 140 15.28 14.39 8.80
C TYR A 140 14.86 15.50 7.83
N VAL A 141 14.90 16.76 8.27
CA VAL A 141 14.53 17.93 7.45
C VAL A 141 15.54 18.18 6.33
N ASP A 142 16.83 18.04 6.60
CA ASP A 142 17.88 18.26 5.59
C ASP A 142 17.92 17.13 4.56
N CYS A 143 17.67 15.90 5.01
CA CYS A 143 17.48 14.73 4.16
C CYS A 143 16.37 14.96 3.11
N ASP A 144 15.19 15.39 3.54
CA ASP A 144 14.05 15.58 2.62
C ASP A 144 14.28 16.73 1.64
N LYS A 145 14.89 17.84 2.09
CA LYS A 145 15.31 18.94 1.20
C LYS A 145 16.33 18.47 0.16
N ALA A 146 17.30 17.64 0.56
CA ALA A 146 18.31 17.11 -0.36
C ALA A 146 17.68 16.18 -1.40
N VAL A 147 16.74 15.32 -1.00
CA VAL A 147 15.98 14.46 -1.90
C VAL A 147 15.11 15.29 -2.85
N ASP A 148 14.40 16.31 -2.36
CA ASP A 148 13.59 17.19 -3.20
C ASP A 148 14.43 17.95 -4.22
N ALA A 149 15.61 18.44 -3.81
CA ALA A 149 16.56 19.08 -4.70
C ALA A 149 17.06 18.11 -5.79
N ALA A 150 17.37 16.86 -5.44
CA ALA A 150 17.78 15.83 -6.39
C ALA A 150 16.67 15.45 -7.38
N VAL A 151 15.41 15.38 -6.91
CA VAL A 151 14.25 15.12 -7.76
C VAL A 151 14.04 16.26 -8.77
N ARG A 152 14.22 17.52 -8.33
CA ARG A 152 14.09 18.71 -9.20
C ARG A 152 15.23 18.84 -10.20
N SER A 153 16.45 18.48 -9.81
CA SER A 153 17.63 18.59 -10.69
C SER A 153 17.67 17.51 -11.76
N ASN A 154 17.03 16.36 -11.53
CA ASN A 154 16.96 15.28 -12.52
C ASN A 154 15.53 14.73 -12.69
N PRO A 155 14.62 15.53 -13.29
CA PRO A 155 13.20 15.23 -13.32
C PRO A 155 12.85 14.02 -14.20
N TYR A 156 13.62 13.76 -15.26
CA TYR A 156 13.38 12.60 -16.14
C TYR A 156 13.55 11.27 -15.40
N THR A 157 14.54 11.19 -14.50
CA THR A 157 14.81 9.96 -13.74
C THR A 157 13.93 9.86 -12.49
N TYR A 158 13.70 10.97 -11.78
CA TYR A 158 13.18 10.88 -10.41
C TYR A 158 11.77 11.42 -10.20
N TYR A 159 11.23 12.27 -11.10
CA TYR A 159 9.95 12.95 -10.82
C TYR A 159 8.77 11.96 -10.67
N MET A 160 8.63 11.03 -11.61
CA MET A 160 7.54 10.05 -11.58
C MET A 160 7.69 9.04 -10.43
N PRO A 161 8.88 8.44 -10.19
CA PRO A 161 9.14 7.65 -8.98
C PRO A 161 8.83 8.38 -7.67
N ALA A 162 9.27 9.64 -7.52
CA ALA A 162 9.02 10.46 -6.33
C ALA A 162 7.53 10.69 -6.11
N ARG A 163 6.80 11.02 -7.18
CA ARG A 163 5.36 11.23 -7.12
C ARG A 163 4.60 9.97 -6.72
N LEU A 164 5.00 8.82 -7.28
CA LEU A 164 4.44 7.52 -6.90
C LEU A 164 4.71 7.23 -5.43
N PHE A 165 5.95 7.39 -4.98
CA PHE A 165 6.37 7.10 -3.62
C PHE A 165 5.58 7.91 -2.58
N VAL A 166 5.45 9.22 -2.77
CA VAL A 166 4.63 10.08 -1.90
C VAL A 166 3.15 9.67 -1.92
N HIS A 167 2.63 9.18 -3.05
CA HIS A 167 1.25 8.69 -3.12
C HIS A 167 1.05 7.37 -2.39
N LEU A 168 1.99 6.43 -2.51
CA LEU A 168 1.99 5.18 -1.77
C LEU A 168 2.00 5.46 -0.26
N GLY A 169 2.81 6.40 0.21
CA GLY A 169 2.80 6.84 1.61
C GLY A 169 1.41 7.33 2.09
N LYS A 170 0.68 8.09 1.25
CA LYS A 170 -0.68 8.55 1.57
C LYS A 170 -1.71 7.41 1.64
N ILE A 171 -1.58 6.42 0.76
CA ILE A 171 -2.41 5.20 0.79
C ILE A 171 -2.14 4.46 2.09
N SER A 172 -0.87 4.21 2.38
CA SER A 172 -0.42 3.50 3.56
C SER A 172 -0.87 4.16 4.85
N LYS A 173 -0.75 5.48 4.97
CA LYS A 173 -1.27 6.22 6.13
C LYS A 173 -2.78 6.04 6.32
N ASN A 174 -3.54 5.95 5.23
CA ASN A 174 -4.99 5.71 5.31
C ASN A 174 -5.28 4.26 5.78
N ILE A 175 -4.55 3.27 5.28
CA ILE A 175 -4.65 1.87 5.75
C ILE A 175 -4.33 1.81 7.26
N MET A 176 -3.19 2.37 7.68
CA MET A 176 -2.75 2.34 9.08
C MET A 176 -3.72 3.08 10.02
N LYS A 177 -4.34 4.17 9.57
CA LYS A 177 -5.37 4.89 10.34
C LYS A 177 -6.62 4.02 10.60
N ASN A 178 -6.96 3.15 9.65
CA ASN A 178 -8.18 2.32 9.71
C ASN A 178 -7.90 0.89 10.18
N LEU A 179 -6.68 0.58 10.62
CA LEU A 179 -6.22 -0.79 10.88
C LEU A 179 -7.10 -1.54 11.90
N LEU A 180 -7.48 -0.87 13.00
CA LEU A 180 -8.40 -1.46 14.01
C LEU A 180 -9.79 -1.78 13.43
N ILE A 181 -10.28 -0.97 12.50
CA ILE A 181 -11.58 -1.19 11.87
C ILE A 181 -11.47 -2.32 10.86
N LEU A 182 -10.41 -2.33 10.04
CA LEU A 182 -10.13 -3.41 9.10
C LEU A 182 -10.01 -4.75 9.82
N ASP A 183 -9.24 -4.81 10.90
CA ASP A 183 -9.08 -6.03 11.70
C ASP A 183 -10.42 -6.49 12.29
N LYS A 184 -11.28 -5.58 12.76
CA LYS A 184 -12.61 -5.92 13.24
C LYS A 184 -13.48 -6.52 12.12
N ILE A 185 -13.47 -5.93 10.93
CA ILE A 185 -14.22 -6.41 9.78
C ILE A 185 -13.75 -7.82 9.38
N ILE A 186 -12.44 -8.03 9.33
CA ILE A 186 -11.81 -9.30 8.95
C ILE A 186 -12.18 -10.39 9.95
N ASN A 187 -12.07 -10.10 11.26
CA ASN A 187 -12.33 -11.07 12.32
C ASN A 187 -13.81 -11.46 12.47
N ASN A 188 -14.74 -10.63 11.98
CA ASN A 188 -16.19 -10.86 12.11
C ASN A 188 -16.86 -11.32 10.80
N ASP A 189 -16.12 -11.46 9.70
CA ASP A 189 -16.68 -11.75 8.38
C ASP A 189 -17.78 -10.73 7.95
N GLU A 190 -17.57 -9.45 8.26
CA GLU A 190 -18.56 -8.38 8.02
C GLU A 190 -18.19 -7.49 6.82
N VAL A 191 -17.38 -7.99 5.88
CA VAL A 191 -16.83 -7.17 4.77
C VAL A 191 -17.94 -6.49 3.96
N VAL A 192 -18.90 -7.27 3.46
CA VAL A 192 -20.01 -6.74 2.63
C VAL A 192 -20.92 -5.84 3.46
N SER A 193 -21.30 -6.27 4.66
CA SER A 193 -22.17 -5.50 5.56
C SER A 193 -21.56 -4.14 5.90
N TYR A 194 -20.28 -4.11 6.27
CA TYR A 194 -19.58 -2.87 6.57
C TYR A 194 -19.50 -1.95 5.35
N LEU A 195 -19.04 -2.48 4.20
CA LEU A 195 -18.90 -1.66 3.00
C LEU A 195 -20.25 -1.20 2.44
N SER A 196 -21.35 -1.92 2.69
CA SER A 196 -22.68 -1.48 2.28
C SER A 196 -23.10 -0.15 2.92
N VAL A 197 -22.63 0.11 4.15
CA VAL A 197 -22.91 1.33 4.92
C VAL A 197 -21.82 2.39 4.68
N HIS A 198 -20.57 1.97 4.57
CA HIS A 198 -19.41 2.87 4.64
C HIS A 198 -18.70 3.11 3.30
N ALA A 199 -19.09 2.46 2.20
CA ALA A 199 -18.35 2.59 0.93
C ALA A 199 -18.31 4.02 0.37
N ASN A 200 -19.31 4.85 0.70
CA ASN A 200 -19.34 6.26 0.33
C ASN A 200 -18.66 7.19 1.36
N ASP A 201 -18.19 6.66 2.49
CA ASP A 201 -17.52 7.44 3.51
C ASP A 201 -16.25 8.08 2.95
N ARG A 202 -15.95 9.27 3.46
CA ARG A 202 -14.81 10.08 3.00
C ARG A 202 -13.49 9.31 3.01
N ASP A 203 -13.23 8.52 4.05
CA ASP A 203 -11.94 7.84 4.22
C ASP A 203 -11.79 6.66 3.25
N ILE A 204 -12.86 5.89 2.99
CA ILE A 204 -12.88 4.81 1.98
C ILE A 204 -12.78 5.39 0.57
N MET A 205 -13.58 6.40 0.26
CA MET A 205 -13.51 7.09 -1.04
C MET A 205 -12.13 7.71 -1.29
N LYS A 206 -11.49 8.25 -0.25
CA LYS A 206 -10.12 8.76 -0.33
C LYS A 206 -9.10 7.64 -0.58
N LEU A 207 -9.27 6.47 0.05
CA LEU A 207 -8.43 5.31 -0.19
C LEU A 207 -8.52 4.87 -1.66
N ILE A 208 -9.74 4.68 -2.17
CA ILE A 208 -10.01 4.25 -3.56
C ILE A 208 -9.42 5.24 -4.57
N LYS A 209 -9.65 6.55 -4.37
CA LYS A 209 -9.07 7.62 -5.21
C LYS A 209 -7.54 7.59 -5.22
N ASN A 210 -6.92 7.38 -4.06
CA ASN A 210 -5.47 7.36 -3.96
C ASN A 210 -4.87 6.11 -4.63
N ILE A 211 -5.48 4.93 -4.44
CA ILE A 211 -5.03 3.69 -5.11
C ILE A 211 -5.19 3.81 -6.63
N SER A 212 -6.33 4.30 -7.12
CA SER A 212 -6.55 4.58 -8.55
C SER A 212 -5.47 5.50 -9.12
N LYS A 213 -5.13 6.57 -8.39
CA LYS A 213 -4.08 7.50 -8.81
C LYS A 213 -2.69 6.86 -8.84
N ALA A 214 -2.35 6.01 -7.86
CA ALA A 214 -1.10 5.26 -7.87
C ALA A 214 -1.03 4.33 -9.09
N TYR A 215 -2.12 3.59 -9.39
CA TYR A 215 -2.20 2.74 -10.57
C TYR A 215 -1.97 3.51 -11.87
N VAL A 216 -2.62 4.67 -12.05
CA VAL A 216 -2.42 5.53 -13.24
C VAL A 216 -0.99 6.03 -13.36
N ILE A 217 -0.33 6.38 -12.24
CA ILE A 217 1.07 6.81 -12.26
C ILE A 217 1.97 5.64 -12.70
N MET A 218 1.79 4.45 -12.14
CA MET A 218 2.56 3.27 -12.50
C MET A 218 2.41 2.90 -13.97
N LYS A 219 1.18 2.94 -14.51
CA LYS A 219 0.91 2.68 -15.93
C LYS A 219 1.61 3.66 -16.86
N ARG A 220 1.66 4.95 -16.49
CA ARG A 220 2.42 5.95 -17.27
C ARG A 220 3.91 5.66 -17.27
N MET A 221 4.46 5.11 -16.19
CA MET A 221 5.90 4.78 -16.14
C MET A 221 6.27 3.63 -17.09
N GLU A 222 5.34 2.71 -17.40
CA GLU A 222 5.54 1.66 -18.40
C GLU A 222 5.63 2.20 -19.83
N THR A 223 4.96 3.33 -20.12
CA THR A 223 4.98 3.93 -21.46
C THR A 223 6.21 4.78 -21.76
N PHE A 224 7.07 5.04 -20.75
CA PHE A 224 8.28 5.85 -20.89
C PHE A 224 9.57 5.08 -20.59
N SER A 225 9.47 3.77 -20.36
CA SER A 225 10.59 2.82 -20.20
C SER A 225 10.84 2.06 -21.48
#